data_AF-A0A4R2B6Q6-F1
#
_entry.id   AF-A0A4R2B6Q6-F1
#
_cell.length_a   1.000
_cell.length_b   1.000
_cell.length_c   1.000
_cell.angle_alpha   90.00
_cell.angle_beta   90.00
_cell.angle_gamma   90.00
#
_symmetry.space_group_name_H-M   'P 1'
#
loop_
_entity.id
_entity.type
_entity.pdbx_description
1 polymer ?
#
loop_
_entity_poly.entity_id
_entity_poly.type
_entity_poly.pdbx_seq_one_letter_code
_entity_poly.pdbx_strand_id
1 'polypeptide(L)'
;MYRYIGNKTKLTHEILNDVKKIIGSKGTVADIMCGTASVSLALKNEGYNVIASDIMTYSYYHAIVNLLIDEQPDFAKLTQKESLLKSVPRELRYEAVIDLLNTLEPIEGYFFKEFSPEGKPANGEAPRMYFTSKNAKKIDSIIKKINEWDAENLINEKELALIKHDVILSVNPVANISGTYGHFHSNIVKSALDNFVLEPSYKQNLFSQQNNAGDHTVYKGYAEELASIIKADLCYIDPPYMKRQYAANYHILETIARGDEPEAAGVSGLRPWRDQYSNFCSKVKIRDSFRQIFSKMDCPNFLISYSEDGLLSADELIELFSEFGEVSLRKFTYKRFRSNKSKLKNEINEYLFWVRKKS
;
A
#
# COMPACT_ATOMS: atom_id res chain seq x y z
N MET A 1 -1.85 -3.92 11.87
CA MET A 1 -2.44 -2.58 11.59
C MET A 1 -1.46 -1.79 10.71
N TYR A 2 -1.86 -1.41 9.49
CA TYR A 2 -1.03 -0.63 8.58
C TYR A 2 -0.70 0.75 9.14
N ARG A 3 0.60 1.13 9.21
CA ARG A 3 1.02 2.53 9.41
C ARG A 3 1.11 3.22 8.05
N TYR A 4 -0.05 3.55 7.48
CA TYR A 4 -0.17 4.18 6.17
C TYR A 4 -0.79 5.58 6.30
N ILE A 5 -0.16 6.59 5.70
CA ILE A 5 -0.72 7.94 5.60
C ILE A 5 -2.04 7.81 4.84
N GLY A 6 -3.08 8.48 5.34
CA GLY A 6 -4.35 8.55 4.64
C GLY A 6 -5.24 7.31 4.78
N ASN A 7 -4.94 6.33 5.63
CA ASN A 7 -5.80 5.17 5.82
C ASN A 7 -7.25 5.59 6.16
N LYS A 8 -8.17 5.29 5.23
CA LYS A 8 -9.56 5.76 5.22
C LYS A 8 -10.51 4.92 6.08
N THR A 9 -10.05 4.14 7.05
CA THR A 9 -10.94 3.29 7.89
C THR A 9 -12.13 4.06 8.49
N LYS A 10 -11.97 5.36 8.77
CA LYS A 10 -13.05 6.24 9.29
C LYS A 10 -14.05 6.70 8.23
N LEU A 11 -13.66 6.75 6.97
CA LEU A 11 -14.47 7.18 5.83
C LEU A 11 -15.03 6.01 5.02
N THR A 12 -14.50 4.79 5.19
CA THR A 12 -14.93 3.59 4.45
C THR A 12 -16.44 3.40 4.46
N HIS A 13 -17.11 3.55 5.61
CA HIS A 13 -18.56 3.43 5.69
C HIS A 13 -19.30 4.48 4.85
N GLU A 14 -18.84 5.73 4.85
CA GLU A 14 -19.45 6.79 4.04
C GLU A 14 -19.25 6.55 2.54
N ILE A 15 -18.06 6.08 2.16
CA ILE A 15 -17.73 5.72 0.78
C ILE A 15 -18.64 4.59 0.30
N LEU A 16 -18.77 3.50 1.06
CA LEU A 16 -19.63 2.36 0.70
C LEU A 16 -21.10 2.78 0.55
N ASN A 17 -21.59 3.63 1.45
CA ASN A 17 -22.95 4.16 1.37
C ASN A 17 -23.19 4.97 0.10
N ASP A 18 -22.23 5.81 -0.31
CA ASP A 18 -22.38 6.61 -1.52
C ASP A 18 -22.22 5.77 -2.78
N VAL A 19 -21.30 4.80 -2.80
CA VAL A 19 -21.22 3.81 -3.89
C VAL A 19 -22.58 3.11 -4.06
N LYS A 20 -23.17 2.61 -2.96
CA LYS A 20 -24.47 1.94 -2.99
C LYS A 20 -25.61 2.83 -3.49
N LYS A 21 -25.60 4.13 -3.15
CA LYS A 21 -26.61 5.09 -3.65
C LYS A 21 -26.44 5.38 -5.14
N ILE A 22 -25.20 5.44 -5.62
CA ILE A 22 -24.89 5.85 -6.99
C ILE A 22 -25.12 4.70 -7.98
N ILE A 23 -24.63 3.49 -7.68
CA ILE A 23 -24.65 2.35 -8.61
C ILE A 23 -25.50 1.16 -8.12
N GLY A 24 -26.15 1.26 -6.95
CA GLY A 24 -26.89 0.15 -6.36
C GLY A 24 -25.98 -0.85 -5.65
N SER A 25 -26.47 -2.06 -5.35
CA SER A 25 -25.75 -3.05 -4.52
C SER A 25 -24.90 -4.05 -5.32
N LYS A 26 -24.79 -3.89 -6.63
CA LYS A 26 -23.99 -4.73 -7.53
C LYS A 26 -23.42 -3.85 -8.64
N GLY A 27 -22.20 -4.15 -9.05
CA GLY A 27 -21.51 -3.42 -10.11
C GLY A 27 -20.00 -3.58 -10.00
N THR A 28 -19.28 -2.91 -10.89
CA THR A 28 -17.83 -2.87 -10.92
C THR A 28 -17.34 -1.52 -10.40
N VAL A 29 -16.50 -1.55 -9.37
CA VAL A 29 -15.88 -0.36 -8.79
C VAL A 29 -14.39 -0.39 -9.01
N ALA A 30 -13.85 0.68 -9.61
CA ALA A 30 -12.43 0.85 -9.80
C ALA A 30 -11.83 1.71 -8.68
N ASP A 31 -10.92 1.16 -7.87
CA ASP A 31 -10.14 1.88 -6.85
C ASP A 31 -8.72 2.09 -7.38
N ILE A 32 -8.52 3.18 -8.15
CA ILE A 32 -7.33 3.34 -9.01
C ILE A 32 -6.10 3.90 -8.29
N MET A 33 -6.18 4.14 -6.99
CA MET A 33 -5.09 4.59 -6.11
C MET A 33 -5.25 3.93 -4.73
N CYS A 34 -5.29 2.60 -4.71
CA CYS A 34 -5.87 1.84 -3.62
C CYS A 34 -5.03 1.85 -2.31
N GLY A 35 -3.76 2.21 -2.35
CA GLY A 35 -2.89 2.27 -1.17
C GLY A 35 -2.80 0.91 -0.46
N THR A 36 -3.38 0.79 0.74
CA THR A 36 -3.43 -0.49 1.49
C THR A 36 -4.56 -1.41 1.03
N ALA A 37 -5.33 -1.02 0.02
CA ALA A 37 -6.51 -1.72 -0.50
C ALA A 37 -7.60 -1.97 0.55
N SER A 38 -7.71 -1.11 1.58
CA SER A 38 -8.72 -1.27 2.63
C SER A 38 -10.13 -0.90 2.14
N VAL A 39 -10.26 0.12 1.30
CA VAL A 39 -11.53 0.48 0.64
C VAL A 39 -11.90 -0.59 -0.39
N SER A 40 -10.93 -1.00 -1.22
CA SER A 40 -11.06 -2.15 -2.13
C SER A 40 -11.59 -3.42 -1.45
N LEU A 41 -11.00 -3.82 -0.31
CA LEU A 41 -11.46 -4.98 0.46
C LEU A 41 -12.89 -4.80 0.98
N ALA A 42 -13.22 -3.59 1.47
CA ALA A 42 -14.56 -3.30 1.95
C ALA A 42 -15.60 -3.36 0.83
N LEU A 43 -15.26 -2.86 -0.37
CA LEU A 43 -16.10 -2.99 -1.57
C LEU A 43 -16.29 -4.45 -1.98
N LYS A 44 -15.21 -5.24 -1.97
CA LYS A 44 -15.29 -6.68 -2.20
C LYS A 44 -16.25 -7.33 -1.21
N ASN A 45 -16.18 -7.01 0.08
CA ASN A 45 -17.05 -7.60 1.11
C ASN A 45 -18.53 -7.21 0.96
N GLU A 46 -18.83 -6.05 0.35
CA GLU A 46 -20.20 -5.64 -0.01
C GLU A 46 -20.72 -6.29 -1.31
N GLY A 47 -19.90 -7.10 -2.00
CA GLY A 47 -20.30 -7.87 -3.19
C GLY A 47 -20.08 -7.17 -4.53
N TYR A 48 -19.28 -6.10 -4.58
CA TYR A 48 -18.88 -5.47 -5.84
C TYR A 48 -17.73 -6.24 -6.52
N ASN A 49 -17.68 -6.21 -7.84
CA ASN A 49 -16.44 -6.50 -8.57
C ASN A 49 -15.49 -5.32 -8.37
N VAL A 50 -14.22 -5.59 -8.11
CA VAL A 50 -13.25 -4.55 -7.75
C VAL A 50 -12.06 -4.60 -8.69
N ILE A 51 -11.78 -3.47 -9.33
CA ILE A 51 -10.56 -3.24 -10.08
C ILE A 51 -9.68 -2.31 -9.25
N ALA A 52 -8.61 -2.82 -8.64
CA ALA A 52 -7.70 -2.01 -7.84
C ALA A 52 -6.42 -1.70 -8.61
N SER A 53 -5.85 -0.51 -8.41
CA SER A 53 -4.49 -0.24 -8.87
C SER A 53 -3.73 0.69 -7.94
N ASP A 54 -2.40 0.53 -7.96
CA ASP A 54 -1.47 1.48 -7.35
C ASP A 54 -0.15 1.46 -8.12
N ILE A 55 0.63 2.53 -7.97
CA ILE A 55 1.97 2.62 -8.55
C ILE A 55 3.02 1.95 -7.66
N MET A 56 2.79 1.92 -6.34
CA MET A 56 3.71 1.36 -5.36
C MET A 56 3.65 -0.16 -5.36
N THR A 57 4.80 -0.83 -5.34
CA THR A 57 4.87 -2.30 -5.38
C THR A 57 4.29 -2.92 -4.11
N TYR A 58 4.55 -2.31 -2.96
CA TYR A 58 3.95 -2.81 -1.71
C TYR A 58 2.42 -2.72 -1.71
N SER A 59 1.86 -1.63 -2.26
CA SER A 59 0.40 -1.44 -2.39
C SER A 59 -0.22 -2.46 -3.33
N TYR A 60 0.45 -2.74 -4.44
CA TYR A 60 0.07 -3.80 -5.37
C TYR A 60 -0.04 -5.17 -4.67
N TYR A 61 0.96 -5.56 -3.87
CA TYR A 61 0.89 -6.81 -3.10
C TYR A 61 -0.21 -6.80 -2.04
N HIS A 62 -0.46 -5.68 -1.35
CA HIS A 62 -1.60 -5.56 -0.45
C HIS A 62 -2.93 -5.77 -1.18
N ALA A 63 -3.09 -5.20 -2.38
CA ALA A 63 -4.28 -5.38 -3.20
C ALA A 63 -4.45 -6.84 -3.67
N ILE A 64 -3.38 -7.52 -4.10
CA ILE A 64 -3.44 -8.95 -4.44
C ILE A 64 -3.94 -9.77 -3.25
N VAL A 65 -3.32 -9.58 -2.08
CA VAL A 65 -3.68 -10.36 -0.88
C VAL A 65 -5.13 -10.13 -0.48
N ASN A 66 -5.59 -8.88 -0.49
CA ASN A 66 -6.94 -8.54 -0.07
C ASN A 66 -8.03 -8.93 -1.10
N LEU A 67 -7.71 -8.92 -2.40
CA LEU A 67 -8.72 -9.12 -3.45
C LEU A 67 -8.67 -10.49 -4.12
N LEU A 68 -7.48 -11.09 -4.27
CA LEU A 68 -7.27 -12.26 -5.14
C LEU A 68 -6.90 -13.54 -4.37
N ILE A 69 -6.77 -13.48 -3.05
CA ILE A 69 -6.45 -14.63 -2.19
C ILE A 69 -7.62 -14.87 -1.23
N ASP A 70 -8.45 -15.87 -1.52
CA ASP A 70 -9.60 -16.25 -0.69
C ASP A 70 -9.30 -17.46 0.22
N GLU A 71 -8.32 -18.27 -0.17
CA GLU A 71 -7.85 -19.41 0.61
C GLU A 71 -6.34 -19.35 0.81
N GLN A 72 -5.85 -20.05 1.84
CA GLN A 72 -4.41 -20.15 2.08
C GLN A 72 -3.71 -20.73 0.84
N PRO A 73 -2.72 -20.05 0.26
CA PRO A 73 -1.92 -20.60 -0.82
C PRO A 73 -1.22 -21.89 -0.40
N ASP A 74 -1.09 -22.83 -1.33
CA ASP A 74 -0.63 -24.18 -1.01
C ASP A 74 0.88 -24.38 -1.10
N PHE A 75 1.65 -23.40 -1.60
CA PHE A 75 3.10 -23.45 -1.74
C PHE A 75 3.58 -24.76 -2.38
N ALA A 76 2.84 -25.31 -3.35
CA ALA A 76 3.03 -26.68 -3.83
C ALA A 76 4.44 -26.95 -4.39
N LYS A 77 4.98 -26.03 -5.20
CA LYS A 77 6.33 -26.19 -5.77
C LYS A 77 7.40 -26.06 -4.69
N LEU A 78 7.26 -25.06 -3.81
CA LEU A 78 8.18 -24.83 -2.69
C LEU A 78 8.27 -26.06 -1.78
N THR A 79 7.13 -26.64 -1.40
CA THR A 79 7.09 -27.82 -0.53
C THR A 79 7.71 -29.07 -1.14
N GLN A 80 7.74 -29.20 -2.46
CA GLN A 80 8.44 -30.32 -3.12
C GLN A 80 9.97 -30.16 -3.07
N LYS A 81 10.46 -28.92 -3.08
CA LYS A 81 11.89 -28.59 -3.12
C LYS A 81 12.50 -28.52 -1.72
N GLU A 82 11.87 -27.78 -0.81
CA GLU A 82 12.38 -27.53 0.53
C GLU A 82 12.19 -28.74 1.45
N SER A 83 13.28 -29.36 1.89
CA SER A 83 13.25 -30.60 2.66
C SER A 83 12.44 -30.49 3.96
N LEU A 84 12.46 -29.31 4.58
CA LEU A 84 11.73 -29.03 5.82
C LEU A 84 10.21 -28.92 5.61
N LEU A 85 9.75 -28.77 4.36
CA LEU A 85 8.34 -28.56 4.02
C LEU A 85 7.69 -29.78 3.34
N LYS A 86 8.48 -30.79 2.92
CA LYS A 86 8.02 -31.94 2.10
C LYS A 86 6.83 -32.71 2.66
N SER A 87 6.73 -32.82 3.98
CA SER A 87 5.70 -33.61 4.67
C SER A 87 4.63 -32.75 5.34
N VAL A 88 4.61 -31.43 5.09
CA VAL A 88 3.67 -30.53 5.72
C VAL A 88 2.28 -30.66 5.04
N PRO A 89 1.21 -30.97 5.81
CA PRO A 89 -0.16 -30.99 5.30
C PRO A 89 -0.55 -29.65 4.66
N ARG A 90 -1.38 -29.66 3.60
CA ARG A 90 -1.71 -28.48 2.78
C ARG A 90 -2.12 -27.28 3.63
N GLU A 91 -2.98 -27.51 4.61
CA GLU A 91 -3.56 -26.54 5.53
C GLU A 91 -2.55 -25.90 6.51
N LEU A 92 -1.37 -26.48 6.66
CA LEU A 92 -0.28 -25.98 7.52
C LEU A 92 0.89 -25.41 6.72
N ARG A 93 0.87 -25.47 5.38
CA ARG A 93 2.04 -25.11 4.56
C ARG A 93 2.40 -23.64 4.66
N TYR A 94 1.41 -22.75 4.64
CA TYR A 94 1.66 -21.33 4.79
C TYR A 94 2.33 -21.01 6.14
N GLU A 95 1.80 -21.55 7.23
CA GLU A 95 2.40 -21.38 8.56
C GLU A 95 3.82 -21.95 8.62
N ALA A 96 4.04 -23.16 8.07
CA ALA A 96 5.38 -23.76 8.03
C ALA A 96 6.39 -22.94 7.19
N VAL A 97 5.94 -22.28 6.12
CA VAL A 97 6.79 -21.36 5.34
C VAL A 97 7.21 -20.15 6.18
N ILE A 98 6.27 -19.56 6.93
CA ILE A 98 6.56 -18.44 7.82
C ILE A 98 7.49 -18.84 8.95
N ASP A 99 7.29 -20.02 9.55
CA ASP A 99 8.18 -20.57 10.57
C ASP A 99 9.58 -20.83 10.02
N LEU A 100 9.69 -21.43 8.83
CA LEU A 100 10.98 -21.64 8.15
C LEU A 100 11.74 -20.31 8.00
N LEU A 101 11.08 -19.27 7.49
CA LEU A 101 11.68 -17.93 7.37
C LEU A 101 12.13 -17.36 8.73
N ASN A 102 11.34 -17.57 9.79
CA ASN A 102 11.68 -17.17 11.15
C ASN A 102 12.87 -17.95 11.75
N THR A 103 13.18 -19.16 11.27
CA THR A 103 14.36 -19.94 11.71
C THR A 103 15.66 -19.59 10.99
N LEU A 104 15.61 -18.85 9.87
CA LEU A 104 16.82 -18.49 9.12
C LEU A 104 17.86 -17.74 9.97
N GLU A 105 19.10 -18.17 9.88
CA GLU A 105 20.23 -17.46 10.47
C GLU A 105 20.32 -16.02 9.91
N PRO A 106 20.44 -14.99 10.76
CA PRO A 106 20.56 -13.61 10.32
C PRO A 106 21.86 -13.39 9.52
N ILE A 107 21.81 -12.58 8.47
CA ILE A 107 22.97 -12.28 7.61
C ILE A 107 23.20 -10.76 7.50
N GLU A 108 24.43 -10.35 7.22
CA GLU A 108 24.76 -8.94 6.96
C GLU A 108 24.54 -8.60 5.48
N GLY A 109 23.30 -8.26 5.12
CA GLY A 109 22.90 -7.86 3.77
C GLY A 109 22.74 -6.35 3.61
N TYR A 110 21.89 -5.96 2.65
CA TYR A 110 21.65 -4.57 2.30
C TYR A 110 21.01 -3.76 3.43
N PHE A 111 20.00 -4.29 4.11
CA PHE A 111 19.34 -3.59 5.22
C PHE A 111 20.29 -3.40 6.41
N PHE A 112 21.13 -4.38 6.73
CA PHE A 112 22.17 -4.21 7.74
C PHE A 112 23.13 -3.09 7.36
N LYS A 113 23.65 -3.09 6.13
CA LYS A 113 24.64 -2.10 5.66
C LYS A 113 24.08 -0.69 5.60
N GLU A 114 22.89 -0.52 5.03
CA GLU A 114 22.32 0.80 4.73
C GLU A 114 21.41 1.35 5.83
N PHE A 115 20.76 0.48 6.61
CA PHE A 115 19.62 0.83 7.47
C PHE A 115 19.71 0.29 8.91
N SER A 116 20.93 0.10 9.41
CA SER A 116 21.20 -0.23 10.81
C SER A 116 22.32 0.60 11.45
N PRO A 117 22.41 0.68 12.79
CA PRO A 117 23.45 1.42 13.51
C PRO A 117 24.88 0.93 13.29
N GLU A 118 25.08 -0.38 13.10
CA GLU A 118 26.41 -0.98 12.85
C GLU A 118 26.75 -1.06 11.35
N GLY A 119 25.78 -0.71 10.50
CA GLY A 119 25.95 -0.64 9.06
C GLY A 119 26.95 0.44 8.63
N LYS A 120 27.50 0.26 7.43
CA LYS A 120 28.32 1.26 6.75
C LYS A 120 27.67 1.56 5.39
N PRO A 121 26.86 2.64 5.30
CA PRO A 121 26.22 3.03 4.05
C PRO A 121 27.22 3.20 2.91
N ALA A 122 26.88 2.70 1.72
CA ALA A 122 27.76 2.73 0.55
C ALA A 122 28.10 4.17 0.10
N ASN A 123 27.20 5.12 0.36
CA ASN A 123 27.40 6.53 0.03
C ASN A 123 28.20 7.33 1.08
N GLY A 124 28.75 6.66 2.11
CA GLY A 124 29.60 7.28 3.12
C GLY A 124 28.86 8.13 4.17
N GLU A 125 27.52 8.17 4.13
CA GLU A 125 26.71 8.81 5.15
C GLU A 125 26.79 8.07 6.50
N ALA A 126 26.35 8.74 7.56
CA ALA A 126 26.24 8.13 8.88
C ALA A 126 25.25 6.94 8.88
N PRO A 127 25.43 5.95 9.78
CA PRO A 127 24.53 4.80 9.90
C PRO A 127 23.06 5.23 10.11
N ARG A 128 22.15 4.62 9.34
CA ARG A 128 20.73 4.99 9.35
C ARG A 128 19.96 4.05 10.26
N MET A 129 19.48 4.56 11.38
CA MET A 129 18.91 3.72 12.44
C MET A 129 17.43 3.43 12.21
N TYR A 130 17.04 2.92 11.03
CA TYR A 130 15.65 2.51 10.78
C TYR A 130 15.30 1.23 11.54
N PHE A 131 16.27 0.32 11.66
CA PHE A 131 16.13 -0.94 12.40
C PHE A 131 17.34 -1.14 13.30
N THR A 132 17.21 -1.95 14.35
CA THR A 132 18.38 -2.46 15.07
C THR A 132 19.22 -3.33 14.12
N SER A 133 20.52 -3.45 14.37
CA SER A 133 21.42 -4.33 13.60
C SER A 133 20.87 -5.76 13.54
N LYS A 134 20.36 -6.27 14.66
CA LYS A 134 19.75 -7.61 14.74
C LYS A 134 18.53 -7.74 13.82
N ASN A 135 17.61 -6.77 13.85
CA ASN A 135 16.41 -6.81 13.03
C ASN A 135 16.74 -6.65 11.55
N ALA A 136 17.68 -5.76 11.21
CA ALA A 136 18.13 -5.57 9.83
C ALA A 136 18.72 -6.86 9.25
N LYS A 137 19.58 -7.57 10.00
CA LYS A 137 20.14 -8.86 9.56
C LYS A 137 19.09 -9.94 9.36
N LYS A 138 18.02 -9.92 10.16
CA LYS A 138 16.91 -10.88 10.04
C LYS A 138 16.04 -10.57 8.82
N ILE A 139 15.78 -9.29 8.55
CA ILE A 139 15.10 -8.85 7.32
C ILE A 139 15.93 -9.27 6.10
N ASP A 140 17.25 -9.06 6.12
CA ASP A 140 18.16 -9.46 5.03
C ASP A 140 18.06 -10.95 4.69
N SER A 141 18.10 -11.84 5.70
CA SER A 141 18.05 -13.28 5.45
C SER A 141 16.72 -13.73 4.87
N ILE A 142 15.60 -13.15 5.34
CA ILE A 142 14.27 -13.42 4.82
C ILE A 142 14.12 -12.92 3.38
N ILE A 143 14.51 -11.67 3.09
CA ILE A 143 14.39 -11.11 1.74
C ILE A 143 15.24 -11.88 0.74
N LYS A 144 16.47 -12.24 1.12
CA LYS A 144 17.32 -13.08 0.29
C LYS A 144 16.66 -14.42 -0.03
N LYS A 145 16.11 -15.12 0.98
CA LYS A 145 15.46 -16.42 0.78
C LYS A 145 14.22 -16.32 -0.10
N ILE A 146 13.39 -15.29 0.07
CA ILE A 146 12.22 -15.06 -0.78
C ILE A 146 12.65 -14.83 -2.24
N ASN A 147 13.68 -14.03 -2.47
CA ASN A 147 14.18 -13.77 -3.82
C ASN A 147 14.79 -15.02 -4.47
N GLU A 148 15.45 -15.89 -3.70
CA GLU A 148 15.92 -17.20 -4.18
C GLU A 148 14.74 -18.07 -4.66
N TRP A 149 13.67 -18.15 -3.86
CA TRP A 149 12.47 -18.91 -4.23
C TRP A 149 11.76 -18.37 -5.48
N ASP A 150 11.68 -17.05 -5.62
CA ASP A 150 11.09 -16.40 -6.79
C ASP A 150 11.93 -16.64 -8.05
N ALA A 151 13.26 -16.47 -7.96
CA ALA A 151 14.18 -16.73 -9.08
C ALA A 151 14.16 -18.19 -9.55
N GLU A 152 13.96 -19.14 -8.62
CA GLU A 152 13.81 -20.57 -8.93
C GLU A 152 12.38 -20.96 -9.36
N ASN A 153 11.43 -20.00 -9.46
CA ASN A 153 10.02 -20.23 -9.77
C ASN A 153 9.32 -21.23 -8.82
N LEU A 154 9.73 -21.25 -7.54
CA LEU A 154 9.18 -22.11 -6.48
C LEU A 154 7.94 -21.53 -5.84
N ILE A 155 7.70 -20.22 -5.99
CA ILE A 155 6.51 -19.53 -5.55
C ILE A 155 5.85 -18.82 -6.74
N ASN A 156 4.52 -18.76 -6.75
CA ASN A 156 3.77 -17.99 -7.74
C ASN A 156 3.54 -16.53 -7.27
N GLU A 157 2.93 -15.70 -8.11
CA GLU A 157 2.70 -14.29 -7.80
C GLU A 157 1.86 -14.06 -6.53
N LYS A 158 0.81 -14.86 -6.29
CA LYS A 158 -0.03 -14.72 -5.10
C LYS A 158 0.74 -15.12 -3.84
N GLU A 159 1.55 -16.17 -3.92
CA GLU A 159 2.42 -16.64 -2.84
C GLU A 159 3.51 -15.60 -2.52
N LEU A 160 4.15 -15.03 -3.54
CA LEU A 160 5.12 -13.94 -3.38
C LEU A 160 4.47 -12.71 -2.75
N ALA A 161 3.32 -12.28 -3.27
CA ALA A 161 2.58 -11.14 -2.75
C ALA A 161 2.19 -11.35 -1.28
N LEU A 162 1.74 -12.55 -0.90
CA LEU A 162 1.40 -12.89 0.48
C LEU A 162 2.61 -12.79 1.41
N ILE A 163 3.74 -13.42 1.07
CA ILE A 163 4.92 -13.36 1.94
C ILE A 163 5.46 -11.92 2.03
N LYS A 164 5.55 -11.19 0.89
CA LYS A 164 6.02 -9.80 0.91
C LYS A 164 5.08 -8.89 1.71
N HIS A 165 3.77 -9.09 1.61
CA HIS A 165 2.77 -8.42 2.44
C HIS A 165 3.03 -8.66 3.93
N ASP A 166 3.25 -9.92 4.34
CA ASP A 166 3.52 -10.28 5.74
C ASP A 166 4.80 -9.61 6.25
N VAL A 167 5.87 -9.60 5.46
CA VAL A 167 7.13 -8.93 5.83
C VAL A 167 6.90 -7.44 6.04
N ILE A 168 6.21 -6.78 5.09
CA ILE A 168 5.92 -5.34 5.14
C ILE A 168 5.09 -4.97 6.37
N LEU A 169 4.13 -5.81 6.75
CA LEU A 169 3.38 -5.62 7.98
C LEU A 169 4.24 -5.84 9.23
N SER A 170 5.09 -6.87 9.23
CA SER A 170 5.90 -7.28 10.38
C SER A 170 7.08 -6.35 10.66
N VAL A 171 7.57 -5.59 9.68
CA VAL A 171 8.66 -4.60 9.92
C VAL A 171 8.16 -3.33 10.60
N ASN A 172 6.88 -2.97 10.43
CA ASN A 172 6.34 -1.69 10.91
C ASN A 172 6.39 -1.51 12.44
N PRO A 173 6.08 -2.51 13.28
CA PRO A 173 6.18 -2.40 14.74
C PRO A 173 7.61 -2.14 15.23
N VAL A 174 8.60 -2.73 14.54
CA VAL A 174 10.02 -2.69 14.92
C VAL A 174 10.82 -1.59 14.20
N ALA A 175 10.16 -0.75 13.40
CA ALA A 175 10.77 0.37 12.70
C ALA A 175 10.92 1.59 13.62
N ASN A 176 12.10 2.20 13.62
CA ASN A 176 12.45 3.36 14.42
C ASN A 176 12.01 4.69 13.77
N ILE A 177 10.69 4.86 13.62
CA ILE A 177 10.07 5.98 12.89
C ILE A 177 8.84 6.55 13.64
N SER A 178 8.45 7.79 13.32
CA SER A 178 7.23 8.45 13.86
C SER A 178 5.96 8.22 13.03
N GLY A 179 6.05 7.53 11.89
CA GLY A 179 4.88 7.22 11.07
C GLY A 179 5.18 6.87 9.61
N THR A 180 6.19 7.49 9.02
CA THR A 180 6.68 7.20 7.67
C THR A 180 8.15 6.86 7.69
N TYR A 181 8.63 6.18 6.65
CA TYR A 181 10.03 5.84 6.44
C TYR A 181 10.85 6.97 5.82
N GLY A 182 10.27 8.15 5.54
CA GLY A 182 11.05 9.27 5.01
C GLY A 182 12.16 9.75 5.96
N HIS A 183 12.03 9.50 7.27
CA HIS A 183 12.98 9.88 8.31
C HIS A 183 12.98 8.83 9.43
N PHE A 184 14.10 8.69 10.14
CA PHE A 184 14.25 7.83 11.31
C PHE A 184 14.61 8.65 12.56
N HIS A 185 14.41 8.08 13.74
CA HIS A 185 14.81 8.72 15.01
C HIS A 185 16.31 8.57 15.28
N SER A 186 16.93 9.61 15.83
CA SER A 186 18.33 9.56 16.28
C SER A 186 18.56 8.60 17.46
N ASN A 187 17.52 8.32 18.25
CA ASN A 187 17.55 7.33 19.33
C ASN A 187 16.54 6.24 19.01
N ILE A 188 16.89 4.98 19.26
CA ILE A 188 16.00 3.84 19.03
C ILE A 188 14.83 3.91 20.00
N VAL A 189 13.62 4.01 19.46
CA VAL A 189 12.38 3.99 20.26
C VAL A 189 12.12 2.60 20.83
N LYS A 190 11.40 2.53 21.96
CA LYS A 190 11.15 1.27 22.69
C LYS A 190 10.61 0.15 21.80
N SER A 191 9.65 0.42 20.92
CA SER A 191 9.08 -0.60 20.03
C SER A 191 10.08 -1.13 18.99
N ALA A 192 11.08 -0.33 18.60
CA ALA A 192 12.11 -0.76 17.66
C ALA A 192 13.18 -1.66 18.29
N LEU A 193 13.19 -1.79 19.62
CA LEU A 193 14.06 -2.73 20.35
C LEU A 193 13.50 -4.15 20.38
N ASP A 194 12.21 -4.33 20.07
CA ASP A 194 11.61 -5.66 19.97
C ASP A 194 12.25 -6.44 18.82
N ASN A 195 12.36 -7.77 18.98
CA ASN A 195 12.91 -8.61 17.92
C ASN A 195 11.91 -8.67 16.77
N PHE A 196 12.41 -8.51 15.54
CA PHE A 196 11.62 -8.79 14.36
C PHE A 196 11.19 -10.26 14.36
N VAL A 197 9.90 -10.49 14.21
CA VAL A 197 9.28 -11.80 13.97
C VAL A 197 8.35 -11.61 12.78
N LEU A 198 8.50 -12.48 11.77
CA LEU A 198 7.57 -12.50 10.64
C LEU A 198 6.25 -13.10 11.13
N GLU A 199 5.18 -12.31 11.14
CA GLU A 199 3.86 -12.76 11.53
C GLU A 199 3.00 -13.06 10.29
N PRO A 200 2.28 -14.19 10.28
CA PRO A 200 1.38 -14.53 9.18
C PRO A 200 0.11 -13.67 9.24
N SER A 201 -0.39 -13.24 8.08
CA SER A 201 -1.59 -12.41 8.01
C SER A 201 -2.91 -13.15 8.23
N TYR A 202 -2.94 -14.49 8.35
CA TYR A 202 -4.18 -15.24 8.68
C TYR A 202 -4.80 -14.78 10.01
N LYS A 203 -3.99 -14.22 10.93
CA LYS A 203 -4.46 -13.65 12.21
C LYS A 203 -5.42 -12.46 12.05
N GLN A 204 -5.58 -11.95 10.82
CA GLN A 204 -6.48 -10.85 10.47
C GLN A 204 -7.78 -11.31 9.80
N ASN A 205 -8.17 -12.59 9.92
CA ASN A 205 -9.38 -13.15 9.29
C ASN A 205 -9.40 -13.06 7.75
N LEU A 206 -8.23 -12.98 7.11
CA LEU A 206 -8.11 -12.84 5.65
C LEU A 206 -8.79 -13.97 4.86
N PHE A 207 -8.83 -15.18 5.42
CA PHE A 207 -9.39 -16.37 4.77
C PHE A 207 -10.77 -16.78 5.32
N SER A 208 -11.38 -15.94 6.17
CA SER A 208 -12.60 -16.32 6.91
C SER A 208 -13.90 -15.93 6.21
N GLN A 209 -13.84 -15.26 5.05
CA GLN A 209 -15.05 -14.85 4.32
C GLN A 209 -15.32 -15.80 3.16
N GLN A 210 -16.37 -16.60 3.31
CA GLN A 210 -16.91 -17.43 2.24
C GLN A 210 -17.33 -16.54 1.07
N ASN A 211 -16.75 -16.79 -0.10
CA ASN A 211 -17.32 -16.52 -1.42
C ASN A 211 -17.84 -15.09 -1.66
N ASN A 212 -16.95 -14.17 -2.04
CA ASN A 212 -17.28 -13.28 -3.14
C ASN A 212 -16.47 -13.71 -4.35
N ALA A 213 -17.04 -14.63 -5.15
CA ALA A 213 -16.57 -15.04 -6.47
C ALA A 213 -16.75 -13.91 -7.50
N GLY A 214 -16.39 -12.69 -7.11
CA GLY A 214 -16.39 -11.52 -7.96
C GLY A 214 -15.20 -11.55 -8.91
N ASP A 215 -15.37 -10.91 -10.06
CA ASP A 215 -14.29 -10.71 -11.02
C ASP A 215 -13.41 -9.55 -10.53
N HIS A 216 -12.47 -9.86 -9.63
CA HIS A 216 -11.53 -8.89 -9.08
C HIS A 216 -10.26 -8.85 -9.91
N THR A 217 -9.77 -7.64 -10.17
CA THR A 217 -8.51 -7.42 -10.92
C THR A 217 -7.62 -6.45 -10.18
N VAL A 218 -6.30 -6.68 -10.22
CA VAL A 218 -5.30 -5.79 -9.61
C VAL A 218 -4.26 -5.41 -10.67
N TYR A 219 -4.04 -4.12 -10.86
CA TYR A 219 -3.01 -3.57 -11.73
C TYR A 219 -1.92 -2.83 -10.95
N LYS A 220 -0.70 -2.83 -11.48
CA LYS A 220 0.38 -1.96 -11.00
C LYS A 220 0.70 -0.92 -12.08
N GLY A 221 0.62 0.36 -11.74
CA GLY A 221 0.93 1.43 -12.69
C GLY A 221 0.34 2.78 -12.33
N TYR A 222 0.56 3.74 -13.20
CA TYR A 222 -0.03 5.08 -13.09
C TYR A 222 -1.53 5.02 -13.37
N ALA A 223 -2.33 5.58 -12.46
CA ALA A 223 -3.78 5.71 -12.63
C ALA A 223 -4.12 6.42 -13.96
N GLU A 224 -3.34 7.42 -14.33
CA GLU A 224 -3.51 8.17 -15.59
C GLU A 224 -3.28 7.32 -16.86
N GLU A 225 -2.44 6.29 -16.78
CA GLU A 225 -2.14 5.38 -17.89
C GLU A 225 -3.19 4.26 -17.95
N LEU A 226 -3.48 3.66 -16.79
CA LEU A 226 -4.44 2.57 -16.64
C LEU A 226 -5.89 3.00 -16.93
N ALA A 227 -6.22 4.28 -16.79
CA ALA A 227 -7.56 4.81 -17.06
C ALA A 227 -8.16 4.34 -18.39
N SER A 228 -7.35 4.24 -19.45
CA SER A 228 -7.82 3.85 -20.80
C SER A 228 -8.22 2.38 -20.97
N ILE A 229 -7.79 1.50 -20.06
CA ILE A 229 -8.09 0.06 -20.11
C ILE A 229 -9.09 -0.37 -19.04
N ILE A 230 -9.47 0.54 -18.14
CA ILE A 230 -10.41 0.25 -17.05
C ILE A 230 -11.81 0.71 -17.48
N LYS A 231 -12.76 -0.23 -17.37
CA LYS A 231 -14.20 0.01 -17.48
C LYS A 231 -14.87 -0.32 -16.16
N ALA A 232 -15.67 0.60 -15.62
CA ALA A 232 -16.33 0.43 -14.33
C ALA A 232 -17.62 1.26 -14.24
N ASP A 233 -18.54 0.86 -13.37
CA ASP A 233 -19.77 1.62 -13.09
C ASP A 233 -19.48 2.85 -12.21
N LEU A 234 -18.44 2.74 -11.36
CA LEU A 234 -17.92 3.83 -10.53
C LEU A 234 -16.40 3.73 -10.37
N CYS A 235 -15.70 4.85 -10.47
CA CYS A 235 -14.29 4.98 -10.15
C CYS A 235 -14.11 5.76 -8.85
N TYR A 236 -13.55 5.11 -7.83
CA TYR A 236 -13.10 5.73 -6.60
C TYR A 236 -11.65 6.23 -6.75
N ILE A 237 -11.40 7.47 -6.33
CA ILE A 237 -10.07 8.09 -6.39
C ILE A 237 -9.74 8.70 -5.03
N ASP A 238 -8.67 8.22 -4.38
CA ASP A 238 -8.10 8.78 -3.15
C ASP A 238 -6.63 9.16 -3.40
N PRO A 239 -6.37 10.29 -4.07
CA PRO A 239 -5.04 10.61 -4.53
C PRO A 239 -4.14 11.07 -3.38
N PRO A 240 -2.80 10.97 -3.54
CA PRO A 240 -1.89 11.63 -2.62
C PRO A 240 -1.99 13.15 -2.80
N TYR A 241 -2.81 13.79 -1.98
CA TYR A 241 -3.23 15.19 -2.16
C TYR A 241 -2.25 16.24 -1.62
N MET A 242 -1.14 15.81 -0.99
CA MET A 242 -0.09 16.71 -0.46
C MET A 242 1.17 16.65 -1.30
N LYS A 243 2.10 17.62 -1.11
CA LYS A 243 3.42 17.63 -1.77
C LYS A 243 4.35 16.44 -1.41
N ARG A 244 3.93 15.60 -0.46
CA ARG A 244 4.73 14.48 0.06
C ARG A 244 4.59 13.27 -0.85
N GLN A 245 5.68 12.95 -1.56
CA GLN A 245 5.75 11.78 -2.43
C GLN A 245 5.77 10.49 -1.60
N TYR A 246 4.84 9.57 -1.88
CA TYR A 246 4.78 8.28 -1.20
C TYR A 246 6.03 7.44 -1.47
N ALA A 247 6.53 7.46 -2.71
CA ALA A 247 7.75 6.74 -3.08
C ALA A 247 8.99 7.13 -2.25
N ALA A 248 9.07 8.40 -1.80
CA ALA A 248 10.11 8.84 -0.88
C ALA A 248 9.78 8.52 0.59
N ASN A 249 8.53 8.70 1.02
CA ASN A 249 8.13 8.51 2.43
C ASN A 249 7.97 7.03 2.83
N TYR A 250 7.84 6.12 1.87
CA TYR A 250 7.69 4.67 2.08
C TYR A 250 8.80 3.86 1.38
N HIS A 251 9.95 4.48 1.13
CA HIS A 251 11.03 3.90 0.34
C HIS A 251 11.53 2.55 0.89
N ILE A 252 11.59 2.37 2.22
CA ILE A 252 11.98 1.10 2.85
C ILE A 252 10.98 -0.02 2.54
N LEU A 253 9.67 0.25 2.66
CA LEU A 253 8.64 -0.74 2.32
C LEU A 253 8.68 -1.08 0.83
N GLU A 254 8.93 -0.08 -0.01
CA GLU A 254 9.09 -0.30 -1.44
C GLU A 254 10.34 -1.15 -1.76
N THR A 255 11.46 -0.92 -1.09
CA THR A 255 12.65 -1.77 -1.22
C THR A 255 12.39 -3.21 -0.79
N ILE A 256 11.68 -3.43 0.33
CA ILE A 256 11.25 -4.76 0.76
C ILE A 256 10.40 -5.44 -0.31
N ALA A 257 9.41 -4.71 -0.84
CA ALA A 257 8.48 -5.22 -1.85
C ALA A 257 9.18 -5.55 -3.17
N ARG A 258 10.04 -4.66 -3.68
CA ARG A 258 10.82 -4.93 -4.90
C ARG A 258 11.88 -6.01 -4.70
N GLY A 259 12.37 -6.19 -3.47
CA GLY A 259 13.39 -7.18 -3.14
C GLY A 259 14.76 -6.87 -3.74
N ASP A 260 15.00 -5.63 -4.18
CA ASP A 260 16.26 -5.20 -4.79
C ASP A 260 17.17 -4.46 -3.79
N GLU A 261 18.41 -4.21 -4.20
CA GLU A 261 19.43 -3.47 -3.44
C GLU A 261 19.79 -2.17 -4.19
N PRO A 262 18.92 -1.14 -4.16
CA PRO A 262 19.13 0.09 -4.92
C PRO A 262 20.28 0.94 -4.37
N GLU A 263 20.81 1.86 -5.17
CA GLU A 263 21.76 2.86 -4.67
C GLU A 263 21.04 3.86 -3.73
N ALA A 264 21.34 3.79 -2.44
CA ALA A 264 20.75 4.66 -1.42
C ALA A 264 21.33 6.09 -1.47
N ALA A 265 20.48 7.10 -1.50
CA ALA A 265 20.89 8.50 -1.60
C ALA A 265 20.48 9.34 -0.38
N GLY A 266 21.41 10.21 0.04
CA GLY A 266 21.23 11.18 1.13
C GLY A 266 21.13 10.55 2.53
N VAL A 267 20.86 11.41 3.52
CA VAL A 267 20.85 11.06 4.95
C VAL A 267 19.83 9.96 5.26
N SER A 268 18.64 10.00 4.65
CA SER A 268 17.60 8.97 4.83
C SER A 268 17.84 7.71 4.00
N GLY A 269 18.78 7.70 3.05
CA GLY A 269 19.07 6.54 2.20
C GLY A 269 17.92 6.19 1.26
N LEU A 270 17.36 7.20 0.60
CA LEU A 270 16.26 7.01 -0.34
C LEU A 270 16.74 6.18 -1.55
N ARG A 271 15.95 5.19 -1.97
CA ARG A 271 16.15 4.53 -3.27
C ARG A 271 15.86 5.52 -4.42
N PRO A 272 16.33 5.30 -5.66
CA PRO A 272 15.80 5.99 -6.82
C PRO A 272 14.28 5.73 -6.90
N TRP A 273 13.50 6.82 -6.86
CA TRP A 273 12.04 6.76 -6.71
C TRP A 273 11.29 7.56 -7.78
N ARG A 274 12.00 8.14 -8.75
CA ARG A 274 11.41 9.01 -9.79
C ARG A 274 10.51 8.25 -10.76
N ASP A 275 10.77 6.97 -10.94
CA ASP A 275 9.93 6.00 -11.64
C ASP A 275 8.55 5.79 -10.98
N GLN A 276 8.38 6.24 -9.73
CA GLN A 276 7.12 6.23 -9.00
C GLN A 276 6.69 7.62 -8.52
N TYR A 277 7.13 8.67 -9.22
CA TYR A 277 6.73 10.04 -8.91
C TYR A 277 5.23 10.24 -9.17
N SER A 278 4.45 10.61 -8.15
CA SER A 278 3.03 10.92 -8.34
C SER A 278 2.83 12.39 -8.75
N ASN A 279 2.13 12.59 -9.87
CA ASN A 279 1.75 13.91 -10.34
C ASN A 279 0.70 14.59 -9.44
N PHE A 280 -0.07 13.80 -8.68
CA PHE A 280 -1.04 14.29 -7.70
C PHE A 280 -0.37 15.02 -6.52
N CYS A 281 0.92 14.75 -6.27
CA CYS A 281 1.72 15.51 -5.31
C CYS A 281 2.31 16.82 -5.88
N SER A 282 1.96 17.20 -7.11
CA SER A 282 2.41 18.43 -7.76
C SER A 282 1.25 19.38 -8.05
N LYS A 283 1.29 20.59 -7.48
CA LYS A 283 0.23 21.60 -7.72
C LYS A 283 0.09 21.98 -9.19
N VAL A 284 1.17 21.87 -9.96
CA VAL A 284 1.20 22.20 -11.39
C VAL A 284 0.62 21.06 -12.24
N LYS A 285 0.80 19.80 -11.84
CA LYS A 285 0.42 18.63 -12.66
C LYS A 285 -0.92 17.99 -12.28
N ILE A 286 -1.37 18.18 -11.03
CA ILE A 286 -2.56 17.51 -10.50
C ILE A 286 -3.82 17.71 -11.35
N ARG A 287 -4.01 18.91 -11.94
CA ARG A 287 -5.16 19.22 -12.79
C ARG A 287 -5.16 18.35 -14.05
N ASP A 288 -4.01 18.28 -14.73
CA ASP A 288 -3.88 17.52 -15.97
C ASP A 288 -4.01 16.01 -15.72
N SER A 289 -3.52 15.52 -14.58
CA SER A 289 -3.74 14.12 -14.17
C SER A 289 -5.22 13.79 -13.99
N PHE A 290 -6.00 14.64 -13.31
CA PHE A 290 -7.46 14.44 -13.21
C PHE A 290 -8.13 14.47 -14.58
N ARG A 291 -7.78 15.44 -15.43
CA ARG A 291 -8.33 15.53 -16.80
C ARG A 291 -8.04 14.27 -17.61
N GLN A 292 -6.82 13.74 -17.50
CA GLN A 292 -6.43 12.53 -18.21
C GLN A 292 -7.26 11.31 -17.77
N ILE A 293 -7.47 11.13 -16.46
CA ILE A 293 -8.29 10.03 -15.94
C ILE A 293 -9.75 10.18 -16.41
N PHE A 294 -10.36 11.35 -16.18
CA PHE A 294 -11.78 11.56 -16.51
C PHE A 294 -12.06 11.46 -18.02
N SER A 295 -11.14 11.91 -18.87
CA SER A 295 -11.29 11.83 -20.33
C SER A 295 -11.13 10.40 -20.87
N LYS A 296 -10.15 9.64 -20.37
CA LYS A 296 -9.80 8.32 -20.94
C LYS A 296 -10.63 7.17 -20.40
N MET A 297 -11.12 7.27 -19.16
CA MET A 297 -11.81 6.16 -18.51
C MET A 297 -13.25 6.00 -18.99
N ASP A 298 -13.63 4.76 -19.33
CA ASP A 298 -15.02 4.35 -19.58
C ASP A 298 -15.73 4.13 -18.24
N CYS A 299 -16.14 5.24 -17.63
CA CYS A 299 -16.82 5.23 -16.34
C CYS A 299 -17.81 6.42 -16.24
N PRO A 300 -19.09 6.17 -15.89
CA PRO A 300 -20.09 7.23 -15.78
C PRO A 300 -20.01 7.99 -14.45
N ASN A 301 -19.42 7.42 -13.40
CA ASN A 301 -19.41 8.00 -12.05
C ASN A 301 -17.99 8.03 -11.46
N PHE A 302 -17.55 9.18 -10.98
CA PHE A 302 -16.32 9.30 -10.22
C PHE A 302 -16.61 9.76 -8.80
N LEU A 303 -16.02 9.08 -7.82
CA LEU A 303 -16.12 9.42 -6.41
C LEU A 303 -14.72 9.73 -5.87
N ILE A 304 -14.47 10.97 -5.46
CA ILE A 304 -13.13 11.45 -5.13
C ILE A 304 -13.09 11.84 -3.65
N SER A 305 -12.20 11.19 -2.89
CA SER A 305 -11.86 11.61 -1.53
C SER A 305 -10.75 12.65 -1.55
N TYR A 306 -10.91 13.73 -0.79
CA TYR A 306 -9.91 14.79 -0.70
C TYR A 306 -9.96 15.49 0.65
N SER A 307 -8.84 16.02 1.12
CA SER A 307 -8.77 16.74 2.39
C SER A 307 -8.60 18.25 2.17
N GLU A 308 -9.04 19.08 3.12
CA GLU A 308 -8.81 20.54 3.08
C GLU A 308 -7.34 20.94 3.10
N ASP A 309 -6.45 20.04 3.54
CA ASP A 309 -4.99 20.23 3.49
C ASP A 309 -4.38 19.93 2.12
N GLY A 310 -5.20 19.56 1.13
CA GLY A 310 -4.74 19.23 -0.20
C GLY A 310 -4.23 20.43 -1.00
N LEU A 311 -3.60 20.12 -2.14
CA LEU A 311 -2.96 21.10 -3.02
C LEU A 311 -3.93 22.06 -3.72
N LEU A 312 -5.17 21.61 -3.93
CA LEU A 312 -6.26 22.37 -4.53
C LEU A 312 -7.36 22.60 -3.49
N SER A 313 -7.98 23.78 -3.50
CA SER A 313 -9.16 24.05 -2.69
C SER A 313 -10.38 23.26 -3.20
N ALA A 314 -11.42 23.15 -2.36
CA ALA A 314 -12.68 22.54 -2.79
C ALA A 314 -13.28 23.28 -4.00
N ASP A 315 -13.21 24.61 -4.04
CA ASP A 315 -13.73 25.42 -5.15
C ASP A 315 -12.92 25.17 -6.44
N GLU A 316 -11.59 25.09 -6.34
CA GLU A 316 -10.71 24.74 -7.48
C GLU A 316 -11.02 23.34 -8.03
N LEU A 317 -11.38 22.39 -7.16
CA LEU A 317 -11.78 21.04 -7.56
C LEU A 317 -13.18 21.00 -8.18
N ILE A 318 -14.15 21.75 -7.64
CA ILE A 318 -15.49 21.86 -8.24
C ILE A 318 -15.40 22.43 -9.64
N GLU A 319 -14.63 23.51 -9.83
CA GLU A 319 -14.40 24.12 -11.14
C GLU A 319 -13.81 23.11 -12.13
N LEU A 320 -12.73 22.43 -11.74
CA LEU A 320 -12.07 21.41 -12.55
C LEU A 320 -13.00 20.24 -12.92
N PHE A 321 -13.75 19.71 -11.94
CA PHE A 321 -14.59 18.54 -12.14
C PHE A 321 -15.85 18.87 -12.95
N SER A 322 -16.33 20.11 -12.90
CA SER A 322 -17.49 20.59 -13.67
C SER A 322 -17.23 20.64 -15.18
N GLU A 323 -15.95 20.65 -15.60
CA GLU A 323 -15.56 20.47 -17.00
C GLU A 323 -16.14 19.15 -17.57
N PHE A 324 -16.24 18.09 -16.74
CA PHE A 324 -16.55 16.72 -17.17
C PHE A 324 -17.97 16.26 -16.84
N GLY A 325 -18.67 16.91 -15.91
CA GLY A 325 -19.88 16.36 -15.34
C GLY A 325 -20.63 17.28 -14.39
N GLU A 326 -21.76 16.80 -13.89
CA GLU A 326 -22.42 17.40 -12.73
C GLU A 326 -21.65 17.00 -11.47
N VAL A 327 -21.36 17.97 -10.59
CA VAL A 327 -20.55 17.77 -9.39
C VAL A 327 -21.41 17.96 -8.15
N SER A 328 -21.40 16.97 -7.26
CA SER A 328 -21.97 17.05 -5.92
C SER A 328 -20.85 16.93 -4.88
N LEU A 329 -20.88 17.78 -3.84
CA LEU A 329 -19.90 17.77 -2.76
C LEU A 329 -20.56 17.42 -1.44
N ARG A 330 -20.00 16.40 -0.76
CA ARG A 330 -20.24 16.16 0.67
C ARG A 330 -19.02 16.55 1.49
N LYS A 331 -19.27 17.16 2.65
CA LYS A 331 -18.25 17.62 3.60
C LYS A 331 -18.42 16.91 4.94
N PHE A 332 -17.30 16.46 5.49
CA PHE A 332 -17.22 15.82 6.81
C PHE A 332 -16.20 16.56 7.65
N THR A 333 -16.53 16.84 8.91
CA THR A 333 -15.62 17.51 9.84
C THR A 333 -15.19 16.53 10.93
N TYR A 334 -13.88 16.31 11.04
CA TYR A 334 -13.28 15.41 12.02
C TYR A 334 -12.33 16.14 12.95
N LYS A 335 -12.08 15.59 14.14
CA LYS A 335 -10.98 16.06 15.00
C LYS A 335 -9.63 15.70 14.36
N ARG A 336 -8.77 16.70 14.21
CA ARG A 336 -7.42 16.55 13.66
C ARG A 336 -6.53 15.79 14.64
N PHE A 337 -5.71 14.88 14.12
CA PHE A 337 -4.62 14.29 14.89
C PHE A 337 -3.52 15.33 15.09
N ARG A 338 -3.15 15.63 16.35
CA ARG A 338 -2.14 16.64 16.69
C ARG A 338 -0.94 15.99 17.35
N SER A 339 0.26 16.34 16.90
CA SER A 339 1.45 16.23 17.73
C SER A 339 1.44 17.32 18.81
N ASN A 340 2.11 17.06 19.94
CA ASN A 340 2.24 18.05 21.02
C ASN A 340 2.84 19.35 20.44
N LYS A 341 2.10 20.48 20.60
CA LYS A 341 2.43 21.86 20.16
C LYS A 341 2.05 22.29 18.73
N SER A 342 1.10 21.65 18.05
CA SER A 342 0.62 22.13 16.73
C SER A 342 -0.24 23.41 16.81
N LYS A 343 0.04 24.41 15.95
CA LYS A 343 -0.74 25.65 15.78
C LYS A 343 -1.96 25.50 14.86
N LEU A 344 -2.12 24.35 14.20
CA LEU A 344 -3.21 24.07 13.27
C LEU A 344 -4.56 23.98 13.98
N LYS A 345 -5.69 24.28 13.30
CA LYS A 345 -7.05 24.11 13.88
C LYS A 345 -7.29 22.69 14.42
N ASN A 346 -8.16 22.56 15.42
CA ASN A 346 -8.51 21.28 16.07
C ASN A 346 -9.30 20.33 15.16
N GLU A 347 -9.87 20.87 14.09
CA GLU A 347 -10.71 20.14 13.16
C GLU A 347 -10.05 20.12 11.79
N ILE A 348 -10.38 19.09 11.02
CA ILE A 348 -10.03 18.93 9.62
C ILE A 348 -11.29 18.59 8.84
N ASN A 349 -11.45 19.22 7.69
CA ASN A 349 -12.52 18.89 6.75
C ASN A 349 -12.02 17.89 5.71
N GLU A 350 -12.78 16.82 5.56
CA GLU A 350 -12.66 15.86 4.46
C GLU A 350 -13.83 16.06 3.51
N TYR A 351 -13.56 15.86 2.23
CA TYR A 351 -14.48 16.08 1.12
C TYR A 351 -14.66 14.79 0.35
N LEU A 352 -15.89 14.57 -0.09
CA LEU A 352 -16.24 13.52 -1.02
C LEU A 352 -16.99 14.16 -2.19
N PHE A 353 -16.34 14.18 -3.35
CA PHE A 353 -16.91 14.71 -4.59
C PHE A 353 -17.48 13.56 -5.38
N TRP A 354 -18.74 13.67 -5.81
CA TRP A 354 -19.32 12.80 -6.82
C TRP A 354 -19.44 13.58 -8.13
N VAL A 355 -18.83 13.05 -9.18
CA VAL A 355 -18.93 13.57 -10.55
C VAL A 355 -19.73 12.57 -11.38
N ARG A 356 -20.87 13.01 -11.90
CA ARG A 356 -21.64 12.28 -12.91
C ARG A 356 -21.21 12.77 -14.29
N LYS A 357 -20.44 11.96 -15.00
CA LYS A 357 -19.85 12.31 -16.30
C LYS A 357 -20.94 12.56 -17.34
N LYS A 358 -20.78 13.60 -18.17
CA LYS A 358 -21.69 13.88 -19.29
C LYS A 358 -21.61 12.70 -20.27
N SER A 359 -22.78 12.20 -20.69
CA SER A 359 -22.89 11.13 -21.70
C SER A 359 -22.32 11.54 -23.05
#